data_AF-A0A2S9IWS4-F1
#
_entry.id   AF-A0A2S9IWS4-F1
#
_cell.length_a   1.000
_cell.length_b   1.000
_cell.length_c   1.000
_cell.angle_alpha   90.00
_cell.angle_beta   90.00
_cell.angle_gamma   90.00
#
_symmetry.space_group_name_H-M   'P 1'
#
loop_
_entity.id
_entity.type
_entity.pdbx_description
1 polymer ?
#
loop_
_entity_poly.entity_id
_entity_poly.type
_entity_poly.pdbx_seq_one_letter_code
_entity_poly.pdbx_strand_id
1 'polypeptide(L)'
;MFTNKNAILVGLLLLGGLSANGQSNVFPASGNVGVGITNPTSLFHIKRGGAVAYPSTTEKGNIVQFLQADNNALEIGVANGINSRKAWLLARHATTVQYGQYYATLHLQPTFDDVTQYRGVAIGYPADAHVPVGVTLAVAGKVGIGTSNPQAKLAVDGNILAKEIKVTNNIAVPDYVFEPDYHLSSLSDVEAYVKEHKHLPEIPSAKDIDRDGLDLGEMNLLLLKKVEELTLYLIEQQKEINSLKREVKK
;
A
#
# COMPACT_ATOMS: atom_id res chain seq x y z
N MET A 1 -53.20 88.04 25.45
CA MET A 1 -52.54 89.19 24.80
C MET A 1 -51.35 88.64 24.00
N PHE A 2 -51.44 88.67 22.66
CA PHE A 2 -50.42 88.43 21.60
C PHE A 2 -49.57 87.13 21.62
N THR A 3 -49.85 86.12 20.76
CA THR A 3 -49.30 85.82 19.39
C THR A 3 -47.78 85.60 19.33
N ASN A 4 -47.28 84.45 18.80
CA ASN A 4 -46.94 84.26 17.38
C ASN A 4 -46.37 82.85 17.05
N LYS A 5 -46.33 82.56 15.74
CA LYS A 5 -46.27 81.29 14.99
C LYS A 5 -44.90 80.57 14.90
N ASN A 6 -45.00 79.25 14.66
CA ASN A 6 -44.20 78.34 13.81
C ASN A 6 -42.73 78.67 13.46
N ALA A 7 -41.82 77.72 13.72
CA ALA A 7 -40.98 77.10 12.69
C ALA A 7 -40.18 75.92 13.27
N ILE A 8 -40.33 74.74 12.65
CA ILE A 8 -39.48 73.56 12.83
C ILE A 8 -38.22 73.76 11.99
N LEU A 9 -37.02 73.57 12.56
CA LEU A 9 -35.88 73.10 11.77
C LEU A 9 -34.91 72.32 12.67
N VAL A 10 -34.72 71.06 12.30
CA VAL A 10 -33.86 70.06 12.95
C VAL A 10 -32.43 70.22 12.42
N GLY A 11 -31.44 70.32 13.31
CA GLY A 11 -30.01 70.29 12.97
C GLY A 11 -29.28 69.28 13.86
N LEU A 12 -28.70 68.25 13.23
CA LEU A 12 -28.12 67.05 13.81
C LEU A 12 -26.99 67.31 14.83
N LEU A 13 -27.03 66.59 15.95
CA LEU A 13 -25.91 66.43 16.91
C LEU A 13 -24.85 65.47 16.37
N LEU A 14 -23.59 65.90 16.43
CA LEU A 14 -22.39 65.05 16.34
C LEU A 14 -21.77 64.93 17.73
N LEU A 15 -22.02 63.80 18.40
CA LEU A 15 -21.16 63.31 19.47
C LEU A 15 -20.76 61.88 19.14
N GLY A 16 -19.45 61.68 18.98
CA GLY A 16 -18.84 60.40 18.68
C GLY A 16 -19.07 59.40 19.80
N GLY A 17 -19.71 58.28 19.47
CA GLY A 17 -19.74 57.09 20.30
C GLY A 17 -18.60 56.16 19.93
N LEU A 18 -17.79 55.77 20.92
CA LEU A 18 -17.02 54.54 20.86
C LEU A 18 -17.48 53.66 22.03
N SER A 19 -18.18 52.58 21.70
CA SER A 19 -18.43 51.44 22.58
C SER A 19 -18.43 50.18 21.71
N ALA A 20 -17.67 49.18 22.14
CA ALA A 20 -17.30 47.99 21.39
C ALA A 20 -18.45 46.98 21.27
N ASN A 21 -18.55 46.31 20.11
CA ASN A 21 -19.43 45.16 19.88
C ASN A 21 -18.76 43.87 20.36
N GLY A 22 -19.48 43.03 21.11
CA GLY A 22 -19.22 41.58 21.15
C GLY A 22 -20.10 40.90 20.11
N GLN A 23 -19.54 40.13 19.16
CA GLN A 23 -20.34 39.50 18.09
C GLN A 23 -21.09 38.25 18.59
N SER A 24 -22.39 38.14 18.27
CA SER A 24 -23.19 36.91 18.38
C SER A 24 -23.82 36.61 17.02
N ASN A 25 -23.01 36.12 16.07
CA ASN A 25 -23.48 35.85 14.71
C ASN A 25 -24.39 34.62 14.70
N VAL A 26 -25.70 34.84 14.64
CA VAL A 26 -26.69 33.81 14.27
C VAL A 26 -26.99 34.00 12.79
N PHE A 27 -26.68 32.99 11.99
CA PHE A 27 -26.93 33.05 10.54
C PHE A 27 -28.43 32.84 10.24
N PRO A 28 -28.94 33.37 9.12
CA PRO A 28 -30.34 33.21 8.74
C PRO A 28 -30.76 31.74 8.67
N ALA A 29 -32.02 31.42 9.02
CA ALA A 29 -32.56 30.06 9.00
C ALA A 29 -32.64 29.44 7.58
N SER A 30 -32.45 30.25 6.55
CA SER A 30 -32.45 29.85 5.14
C SER A 30 -31.54 30.77 4.33
N GLY A 31 -31.00 30.25 3.22
CA GLY A 31 -30.08 30.98 2.35
C GLY A 31 -28.61 30.61 2.61
N ASN A 32 -27.74 31.13 1.76
CA ASN A 32 -26.32 30.79 1.76
C ASN A 32 -25.55 31.66 2.75
N VAL A 33 -24.68 31.05 3.55
CA VAL A 33 -23.85 31.73 4.55
C VAL A 33 -22.43 31.91 4.05
N GLY A 34 -21.97 33.15 3.97
CA GLY A 34 -20.62 33.54 3.55
C GLY A 34 -19.73 33.96 4.71
N VAL A 35 -18.50 33.44 4.79
CA VAL A 35 -17.47 33.94 5.73
C VAL A 35 -16.24 34.36 4.92
N GLY A 36 -15.93 35.67 4.91
CA GLY A 36 -14.85 36.24 4.09
C GLY A 36 -15.18 36.38 2.59
N ILE A 37 -16.45 36.25 2.21
CA ILE A 37 -16.97 36.38 0.84
C ILE A 37 -18.32 37.11 0.86
N THR A 38 -18.56 38.00 -0.11
CA THR A 38 -19.75 38.87 -0.15
C THR A 38 -20.96 38.26 -0.83
N ASN A 39 -20.78 37.26 -1.69
CA ASN A 39 -21.86 36.55 -2.39
C ASN A 39 -21.68 35.03 -2.26
N PRO A 40 -22.08 34.39 -1.15
CA PRO A 40 -21.93 32.95 -0.93
C PRO A 40 -22.82 32.13 -1.88
N THR A 41 -22.24 31.20 -2.62
CA THR A 41 -22.93 30.37 -3.62
C THR A 41 -23.40 28.99 -3.11
N SER A 42 -23.03 28.59 -1.88
CA SER A 42 -23.45 27.35 -1.21
C SER A 42 -24.00 27.65 0.20
N LEU A 43 -24.78 26.72 0.78
CA LEU A 43 -25.40 26.90 2.11
C LEU A 43 -24.40 27.37 3.16
N PHE A 44 -23.14 26.94 3.05
CA PHE A 44 -22.00 27.48 3.78
C PHE A 44 -20.78 27.62 2.85
N HIS A 45 -20.28 28.85 2.66
CA HIS A 45 -19.18 29.22 1.76
C HIS A 45 -18.15 30.08 2.53
N ILE A 46 -16.93 29.59 2.71
CA ILE A 46 -15.84 30.33 3.38
C ILE A 46 -14.74 30.70 2.37
N LYS A 47 -14.34 31.98 2.31
CA LYS A 47 -13.17 32.46 1.57
C LYS A 47 -12.17 33.08 2.54
N ARG A 48 -10.91 32.66 2.49
CA ARG A 48 -9.83 33.29 3.26
C ARG A 48 -9.08 34.30 2.38
N GLY A 49 -8.87 35.51 2.90
CA GLY A 49 -8.12 36.57 2.23
C GLY A 49 -7.16 37.23 3.20
N GLY A 50 -5.89 36.82 3.16
CA GLY A 50 -4.79 37.38 3.94
C GLY A 50 -3.46 36.80 3.45
N ALA A 51 -2.44 37.64 3.32
CA ALA A 51 -1.13 37.26 2.79
C ALA A 51 -0.43 36.23 3.69
N VAL A 52 0.28 35.34 3.02
CA VAL A 52 0.74 34.02 3.45
C VAL A 52 2.03 34.10 4.27
N ALA A 53 2.13 33.34 5.35
CA ALA A 53 3.39 32.73 5.78
C ALA A 53 3.17 31.21 5.78
N TYR A 54 4.16 30.46 5.31
CA TYR A 54 4.20 28.99 5.21
C TYR A 54 3.38 28.28 6.30
N PRO A 55 2.63 27.20 5.97
CA PRO A 55 1.58 26.68 6.83
C PRO A 55 2.17 25.91 8.02
N SER A 56 2.53 26.65 9.05
CA SER A 56 2.43 26.12 10.41
C SER A 56 1.12 26.62 10.97
N THR A 57 0.31 25.67 11.42
CA THR A 57 -1.07 25.79 11.92
C THR A 57 -2.18 25.71 10.86
N THR A 58 -3.03 24.74 11.13
CA THR A 58 -4.09 24.15 10.33
C THR A 58 -5.22 25.13 10.04
N GLU A 59 -5.37 25.52 8.79
CA GLU A 59 -6.58 26.20 8.32
C GLU A 59 -7.52 25.19 7.67
N LYS A 60 -8.66 24.97 8.31
CA LYS A 60 -9.75 24.13 7.82
C LYS A 60 -10.97 25.01 7.59
N GLY A 61 -11.30 25.26 6.33
CA GLY A 61 -12.67 25.52 5.91
C GLY A 61 -13.21 24.22 5.30
N ASN A 62 -14.33 23.70 5.83
CA ASN A 62 -15.01 22.57 5.21
C ASN A 62 -15.85 23.06 4.02
N ILE A 63 -15.77 22.36 2.90
CA ILE A 63 -16.79 22.36 1.84
C ILE A 63 -17.37 20.94 1.85
N VAL A 64 -18.58 20.77 2.39
CA VAL A 64 -19.36 19.54 2.20
C VAL A 64 -20.84 19.90 2.04
N GLN A 65 -21.43 19.44 0.95
CA GLN A 65 -22.87 19.38 0.67
C GLN A 65 -23.30 17.90 0.65
N PHE A 66 -24.38 17.55 1.35
CA PHE A 66 -24.96 16.19 1.31
C PHE A 66 -26.07 16.11 0.24
N LEU A 67 -26.06 15.09 -0.60
CA LEU A 67 -27.22 14.69 -1.41
C LEU A 67 -27.77 13.36 -0.88
N GLN A 68 -29.10 13.26 -0.85
CA GLN A 68 -29.82 12.08 -0.38
C GLN A 68 -30.13 11.17 -1.58
N ALA A 69 -29.97 9.87 -1.35
CA ALA A 69 -30.13 8.75 -2.30
C ALA A 69 -28.93 8.50 -3.23
N ASP A 70 -28.27 7.38 -2.92
CA ASP A 70 -27.39 6.57 -3.75
C ASP A 70 -26.01 7.15 -4.13
N ASN A 71 -24.99 6.65 -3.41
CA ASN A 71 -23.54 6.80 -3.59
C ASN A 71 -22.95 8.19 -3.24
N ASN A 72 -22.49 8.34 -2.01
CA ASN A 72 -21.84 9.55 -1.50
C ASN A 72 -20.30 9.45 -1.52
N ALA A 73 -19.63 10.39 -2.18
CA ALA A 73 -18.21 10.69 -1.98
C ALA A 73 -18.06 11.96 -1.11
N LEU A 74 -17.11 11.96 -0.16
CA LEU A 74 -16.98 12.97 0.90
C LEU A 74 -15.52 13.06 1.41
N GLU A 75 -14.88 14.24 1.38
CA GLU A 75 -13.56 14.50 1.99
C GLU A 75 -13.68 15.22 3.35
N ILE A 76 -13.15 14.62 4.44
CA ILE A 76 -13.20 15.15 5.84
C ILE A 76 -11.97 14.74 6.70
N GLY A 77 -11.46 15.64 7.56
CA GLY A 77 -10.69 15.32 8.80
C GLY A 77 -10.95 16.37 9.91
N VAL A 78 -11.08 16.09 11.22
CA VAL A 78 -10.14 15.47 12.23
C VAL A 78 -10.87 14.40 13.09
N ALA A 79 -10.12 13.50 13.74
CA ALA A 79 -10.53 12.29 14.46
C ALA A 79 -11.12 12.46 15.88
N ASN A 80 -11.83 11.40 16.34
CA ASN A 80 -11.65 10.84 17.69
C ASN A 80 -12.24 9.40 17.82
N GLY A 81 -11.49 8.46 18.42
CA GLY A 81 -12.03 7.19 18.98
C GLY A 81 -11.90 5.91 18.15
N ILE A 82 -11.68 4.79 18.86
CA ILE A 82 -11.22 3.47 18.38
C ILE A 82 -12.31 2.72 17.57
N ASN A 83 -11.89 2.02 16.51
CA ASN A 83 -12.66 1.08 15.66
C ASN A 83 -13.58 1.61 14.54
N SER A 84 -13.36 2.79 13.97
CA SER A 84 -14.02 3.13 12.69
C SER A 84 -13.02 3.32 11.55
N ARG A 85 -12.88 2.25 10.75
CA ARG A 85 -12.21 2.17 9.43
C ARG A 85 -12.39 3.47 8.63
N LYS A 86 -11.36 3.99 7.94
CA LYS A 86 -11.55 5.03 6.90
C LYS A 86 -10.58 4.90 5.71
N ALA A 87 -11.20 4.84 4.53
CA ALA A 87 -10.65 4.90 3.18
C ALA A 87 -10.50 6.36 2.71
N TRP A 88 -9.54 6.63 1.80
CA TRP A 88 -9.26 7.83 0.95
C TRP A 88 -9.26 9.23 1.63
N LEU A 89 -9.81 9.33 2.85
CA LEU A 89 -9.79 10.36 3.88
C LEU A 89 -8.68 10.06 4.91
N LEU A 90 -7.93 11.07 5.36
CA LEU A 90 -7.03 10.94 6.51
C LEU A 90 -7.61 11.66 7.74
N ALA A 91 -7.96 10.90 8.79
CA ALA A 91 -8.24 11.45 10.11
C ALA A 91 -7.01 11.29 11.02
N ARG A 92 -6.38 12.40 11.40
CA ARG A 92 -5.47 12.43 12.58
C ARG A 92 -6.29 12.78 13.82
N HIS A 93 -5.93 12.30 15.02
CA HIS A 93 -5.37 13.12 16.12
C HIS A 93 -5.35 12.44 17.52
N ALA A 94 -4.37 12.88 18.33
CA ALA A 94 -4.13 12.82 19.79
C ALA A 94 -4.00 11.49 20.56
N THR A 95 -2.72 11.16 20.86
CA THR A 95 -2.19 10.79 22.19
C THR A 95 -3.11 10.02 23.14
N THR A 96 -3.13 8.68 23.03
CA THR A 96 -3.24 7.80 24.20
C THR A 96 -2.35 6.57 24.02
N VAL A 97 -1.67 6.17 25.09
CA VAL A 97 -0.50 5.27 25.09
C VAL A 97 -0.86 3.79 24.83
N GLN A 98 -2.14 3.45 24.59
CA GLN A 98 -2.58 2.05 24.62
C GLN A 98 -3.21 1.51 23.32
N TYR A 99 -3.63 2.35 22.36
CA TYR A 99 -4.23 1.87 21.10
C TYR A 99 -3.91 2.72 19.84
N GLY A 100 -2.92 3.61 19.90
CA GLY A 100 -2.58 4.55 18.82
C GLY A 100 -1.62 4.07 17.74
N GLN A 101 -1.51 2.77 17.46
CA GLN A 101 -0.37 2.24 16.69
C GLN A 101 -0.57 1.97 15.19
N TYR A 102 -1.68 2.34 14.53
CA TYR A 102 -1.91 1.89 13.13
C TYR A 102 -2.41 2.97 12.13
N TYR A 103 -1.44 3.40 11.30
CA TYR A 103 -1.41 3.73 9.86
C TYR A 103 -2.24 4.87 9.22
N ALA A 104 -1.59 5.56 8.26
CA ALA A 104 -2.23 6.33 7.21
C ALA A 104 -2.75 5.40 6.10
N THR A 105 -4.04 5.49 5.74
CA THR A 105 -4.68 4.53 4.81
C THR A 105 -4.40 4.82 3.33
N LEU A 106 -4.10 6.06 2.94
CA LEU A 106 -3.76 6.40 1.56
C LEU A 106 -3.12 7.79 1.50
N HIS A 107 -1.89 7.88 0.97
CA HIS A 107 -1.25 9.15 0.60
C HIS A 107 -1.27 9.28 -0.92
N LEU A 108 -1.91 10.32 -1.46
CA LEU A 108 -1.93 10.65 -2.88
C LEU A 108 -1.14 11.94 -3.09
N GLN A 109 0.06 11.86 -3.66
CA GLN A 109 0.91 13.02 -3.94
C GLN A 109 1.15 13.14 -5.45
N PRO A 110 0.91 14.33 -6.05
CA PRO A 110 1.21 14.55 -7.46
C PRO A 110 2.71 14.50 -7.72
N THR A 111 3.10 14.06 -8.92
CA THR A 111 4.48 14.14 -9.40
C THR A 111 4.87 15.60 -9.62
N PHE A 112 5.96 16.07 -9.00
CA PHE A 112 6.56 17.39 -9.26
C PHE A 112 8.04 17.29 -9.62
N ASP A 113 8.59 18.38 -10.18
CA ASP A 113 9.87 18.44 -10.88
C ASP A 113 11.12 18.28 -9.98
N ASP A 114 10.96 18.27 -8.66
CA ASP A 114 12.04 17.96 -7.71
C ASP A 114 12.12 16.44 -7.45
N VAL A 115 13.28 15.85 -7.73
CA VAL A 115 13.57 14.40 -7.67
C VAL A 115 13.97 13.89 -6.28
N THR A 116 14.05 14.76 -5.28
CA THR A 116 14.54 14.41 -3.93
C THR A 116 13.46 13.92 -2.96
N GLN A 117 12.18 13.94 -3.36
CA GLN A 117 11.03 13.60 -2.51
C GLN A 117 10.18 12.46 -3.08
N TYR A 118 9.33 11.86 -2.21
CA TYR A 118 8.45 10.74 -2.53
C TYR A 118 7.52 11.02 -3.74
N ARG A 119 7.27 10.00 -4.57
CA ARG A 119 6.47 10.08 -5.81
C ARG A 119 5.46 8.94 -5.83
N GLY A 120 4.16 9.22 -5.68
CA GLY A 120 3.10 8.23 -5.94
C GLY A 120 2.18 7.94 -4.75
N VAL A 121 1.73 6.69 -4.65
CA VAL A 121 0.71 6.23 -3.71
C VAL A 121 1.33 5.42 -2.58
N ALA A 122 1.24 5.91 -1.35
CA ALA A 122 1.71 5.18 -0.17
C ALA A 122 0.53 4.63 0.64
N ILE A 123 0.60 3.35 1.02
CA ILE A 123 -0.43 2.66 1.80
C ILE A 123 0.23 2.00 3.01
N GLY A 124 -0.29 2.26 4.21
CA GLY A 124 0.11 1.54 5.42
C GLY A 124 1.43 2.02 6.06
N TYR A 125 2.02 3.14 5.63
CA TYR A 125 3.19 3.71 6.30
C TYR A 125 2.74 4.53 7.54
N PRO A 126 3.49 4.47 8.67
CA PRO A 126 3.25 5.40 9.77
C PRO A 126 3.72 6.81 9.38
N ALA A 127 3.17 7.84 10.04
CA ALA A 127 3.33 9.24 9.64
C ALA A 127 4.77 9.77 9.77
N ASP A 128 5.59 9.10 10.58
CA ASP A 128 7.00 9.39 10.83
C ASP A 128 7.96 8.51 10.02
N ALA A 129 7.46 7.47 9.32
CA ALA A 129 8.31 6.65 8.47
C ALA A 129 8.61 7.31 7.14
N HIS A 130 9.85 7.13 6.71
CA HIS A 130 10.26 7.45 5.36
C HIS A 130 9.60 6.48 4.37
N VAL A 131 8.83 7.02 3.43
CA VAL A 131 8.32 6.25 2.29
C VAL A 131 9.42 6.13 1.25
N PRO A 132 9.68 4.93 0.68
CA PRO A 132 10.75 4.73 -0.29
C PRO A 132 10.70 5.71 -1.47
N VAL A 133 11.83 6.38 -1.73
CA VAL A 133 12.00 7.25 -2.89
C VAL A 133 12.11 6.41 -4.16
N GLY A 134 11.49 6.89 -5.24
CA GLY A 134 11.54 6.22 -6.56
C GLY A 134 10.48 5.15 -6.81
N VAL A 135 9.52 4.96 -5.91
CA VAL A 135 8.47 3.92 -6.02
C VAL A 135 7.08 4.53 -6.20
N THR A 136 6.42 4.25 -7.33
CA THR A 136 5.07 4.78 -7.66
C THR A 136 3.95 4.23 -6.77
N LEU A 137 4.05 2.98 -6.30
CA LEU A 137 3.14 2.39 -5.31
C LEU A 137 3.96 1.78 -4.18
N ALA A 138 3.98 2.44 -3.02
CA ALA A 138 4.65 1.95 -1.83
C ALA A 138 3.62 1.34 -0.88
N VAL A 139 3.72 0.05 -0.62
CA VAL A 139 2.87 -0.64 0.36
C VAL A 139 3.72 -1.12 1.52
N ALA A 140 3.35 -0.73 2.73
CA ALA A 140 3.91 -1.28 3.97
C ALA A 140 3.01 -2.42 4.48
N GLY A 141 3.64 -3.44 5.07
CA GLY A 141 2.96 -4.64 5.53
C GLY A 141 2.80 -5.71 4.44
N LYS A 142 1.79 -6.57 4.61
CA LYS A 142 1.49 -7.68 3.69
C LYS A 142 0.30 -7.34 2.79
N VAL A 143 0.38 -7.70 1.52
CA VAL A 143 -0.68 -7.56 0.52
C VAL A 143 -1.37 -8.90 0.34
N GLY A 144 -2.66 -8.96 0.67
CA GLY A 144 -3.53 -10.10 0.38
C GLY A 144 -4.43 -9.80 -0.83
N ILE A 145 -4.40 -10.66 -1.85
CA ILE A 145 -5.35 -10.64 -2.97
C ILE A 145 -6.20 -11.90 -2.86
N GLY A 146 -7.51 -11.76 -2.67
CA GLY A 146 -8.41 -12.91 -2.44
C GLY A 146 -8.29 -13.56 -1.06
N THR A 147 -7.30 -13.19 -0.24
CA THR A 147 -7.08 -13.73 1.11
C THR A 147 -7.09 -12.64 2.19
N SER A 148 -7.64 -12.97 3.36
CA SER A 148 -7.64 -12.13 4.56
C SER A 148 -6.47 -12.44 5.52
N ASN A 149 -5.72 -13.52 5.28
CA ASN A 149 -4.63 -13.97 6.13
C ASN A 149 -3.33 -14.17 5.31
N PRO A 150 -2.71 -13.07 4.82
CA PRO A 150 -1.51 -13.16 4.01
C PRO A 150 -0.33 -13.72 4.83
N GLN A 151 0.26 -14.83 4.36
CA GLN A 151 1.42 -15.44 5.02
C GLN A 151 2.76 -14.80 4.60
N ALA A 152 2.84 -14.21 3.40
CA ALA A 152 4.02 -13.52 2.88
C ALA A 152 3.73 -12.03 2.58
N LYS A 153 4.76 -11.27 2.16
CA LYS A 153 4.60 -9.85 1.76
C LYS A 153 3.57 -9.65 0.65
N LEU A 154 3.46 -10.62 -0.25
CA LEU A 154 2.38 -10.75 -1.22
C LEU A 154 1.83 -12.17 -1.11
N ALA A 155 0.52 -12.30 -0.87
CA ALA A 155 -0.20 -13.57 -0.88
C ALA A 155 -1.42 -13.43 -1.77
N VAL A 156 -1.59 -14.38 -2.69
CA VAL A 156 -2.68 -14.39 -3.67
C VAL A 156 -3.42 -15.72 -3.54
N ASP A 157 -4.70 -15.66 -3.20
CA ASP A 157 -5.62 -16.80 -3.29
C ASP A 157 -6.26 -16.77 -4.67
N GLY A 158 -5.55 -17.34 -5.65
CA GLY A 158 -5.91 -17.33 -7.06
C GLY A 158 -4.70 -17.32 -7.99
N ASN A 159 -4.95 -17.08 -9.27
CA ASN A 159 -3.91 -17.14 -10.30
C ASN A 159 -3.15 -15.81 -10.41
N ILE A 160 -1.84 -15.91 -10.63
CA ILE A 160 -0.99 -14.78 -11.03
C ILE A 160 -0.59 -14.99 -12.49
N LEU A 161 -1.01 -14.08 -13.38
CA LEU A 161 -0.56 -14.06 -14.77
C LEU A 161 0.63 -13.11 -14.91
N ALA A 162 1.79 -13.66 -15.28
CA ALA A 162 3.01 -12.91 -15.51
C ALA A 162 3.64 -13.32 -16.85
N LYS A 163 4.30 -12.37 -17.53
CA LYS A 163 5.12 -12.68 -18.71
C LYS A 163 6.42 -13.39 -18.32
N GLU A 164 6.98 -13.00 -17.18
CA GLU A 164 8.24 -13.52 -16.65
C GLU A 164 8.25 -13.37 -15.12
N ILE A 165 8.85 -14.34 -14.44
CA ILE A 165 9.12 -14.30 -13.00
C ILE A 165 10.61 -14.60 -12.81
N LYS A 166 11.35 -13.64 -12.27
CA LYS A 166 12.74 -13.84 -11.87
C LYS A 166 12.81 -14.07 -10.36
N VAL A 167 13.15 -15.28 -9.96
CA VAL A 167 13.34 -15.65 -8.55
C VAL A 167 14.83 -15.47 -8.22
N THR A 168 15.14 -14.58 -7.28
CA THR A 168 16.50 -14.39 -6.79
C THR A 168 16.63 -15.05 -5.43
N ASN A 169 17.27 -16.22 -5.41
CA ASN A 169 17.58 -16.93 -4.18
C ASN A 169 19.10 -16.94 -3.99
N ASN A 170 19.56 -16.94 -2.74
CA ASN A 170 20.98 -17.12 -2.41
C ASN A 170 21.39 -18.62 -2.46
N ILE A 171 20.66 -19.43 -3.24
CA ILE A 171 20.90 -20.88 -3.36
C ILE A 171 21.88 -21.09 -4.50
N ALA A 172 22.88 -21.95 -4.28
CA ALA A 172 23.86 -22.30 -5.30
C ALA A 172 23.20 -23.05 -6.46
N VAL A 173 23.56 -22.68 -7.69
CA VAL A 173 23.24 -23.45 -8.90
C VAL A 173 23.95 -24.81 -8.81
N PRO A 174 23.31 -25.93 -9.17
CA PRO A 174 23.82 -27.28 -8.92
C PRO A 174 25.04 -27.72 -9.75
N ASP A 175 25.78 -26.79 -10.38
CA ASP A 175 27.00 -27.08 -11.15
C ASP A 175 28.02 -27.95 -10.39
N TYR A 176 27.98 -27.94 -9.05
CA TYR A 176 28.79 -28.81 -8.19
C TYR A 176 28.59 -30.32 -8.45
N VAL A 177 27.51 -30.73 -9.11
CA VAL A 177 27.27 -32.13 -9.52
C VAL A 177 28.39 -32.65 -10.43
N PHE A 178 29.06 -31.77 -11.15
CA PHE A 178 30.15 -32.13 -12.05
C PHE A 178 31.54 -32.07 -11.39
N GLU A 179 31.62 -31.70 -10.12
CA GLU A 179 32.90 -31.64 -9.40
C GLU A 179 33.44 -33.05 -9.09
N PRO A 180 34.77 -33.26 -9.06
CA PRO A 180 35.37 -34.58 -8.89
C PRO A 180 35.04 -35.27 -7.56
N ASP A 181 34.70 -34.50 -6.53
CA ASP A 181 34.33 -34.99 -5.20
C ASP A 181 32.81 -35.17 -5.03
N TYR A 182 32.01 -34.93 -6.08
CA TYR A 182 30.57 -35.15 -6.03
C TYR A 182 30.25 -36.64 -5.91
N HIS A 183 29.49 -36.98 -4.86
CA HIS A 183 29.04 -38.35 -4.64
C HIS A 183 27.73 -38.62 -5.38
N LEU A 184 27.83 -39.10 -6.62
CA LEU A 184 26.69 -39.61 -7.38
C LEU A 184 26.22 -40.94 -6.76
N SER A 185 24.94 -41.00 -6.38
CA SER A 185 24.32 -42.24 -5.88
C SER A 185 24.40 -43.35 -6.95
N SER A 186 24.32 -44.62 -6.57
CA SER A 186 24.22 -45.68 -7.58
C SER A 186 22.78 -45.79 -8.11
N LEU A 187 22.60 -46.25 -9.35
CA LEU A 187 21.25 -46.52 -9.88
C LEU A 187 20.49 -47.57 -9.06
N SER A 188 21.21 -48.52 -8.42
CA SER A 188 20.61 -49.50 -7.52
C SER A 188 20.06 -48.84 -6.26
N ASP A 189 20.78 -47.89 -5.67
CA ASP A 189 20.32 -47.15 -4.49
C ASP A 189 19.12 -46.25 -4.84
N VAL A 190 19.18 -45.59 -5.99
CA VAL A 190 18.06 -44.77 -6.49
C VAL A 190 16.83 -45.65 -6.75
N GLU A 191 16.99 -46.84 -7.35
CA GLU A 191 15.90 -47.78 -7.57
C GLU A 191 15.27 -48.24 -6.25
N ALA A 192 16.09 -48.61 -5.26
CA ALA A 192 15.62 -48.99 -3.94
C ALA A 192 14.81 -47.85 -3.29
N TYR A 193 15.33 -46.63 -3.33
CA TYR A 193 14.65 -45.45 -2.79
C TYR A 193 13.31 -45.19 -3.48
N VAL A 194 13.26 -45.21 -4.81
CA VAL A 194 12.03 -44.98 -5.56
C VAL A 194 10.99 -46.08 -5.30
N LYS A 195 11.43 -47.34 -5.15
CA LYS A 195 10.55 -48.46 -4.79
C LYS A 195 9.90 -48.25 -3.42
N GLU A 196 10.65 -47.76 -2.45
CA GLU A 196 10.19 -47.51 -1.08
C GLU A 196 9.35 -46.23 -0.95
N HIS A 197 9.86 -45.10 -1.46
CA HIS A 197 9.31 -43.77 -1.20
C HIS A 197 8.39 -43.23 -2.30
N LYS A 198 8.38 -43.83 -3.50
CA LYS A 198 7.58 -43.41 -4.67
C LYS A 198 7.86 -41.99 -5.20
N HIS A 199 9.02 -41.42 -4.87
CA HIS A 199 9.55 -40.20 -5.47
C HIS A 199 11.08 -40.28 -5.52
N LEU A 200 11.72 -39.32 -6.21
CA LEU A 200 13.18 -39.26 -6.28
C LEU A 200 13.78 -38.75 -4.96
N PRO A 201 15.03 -39.13 -4.63
CA PRO A 201 15.75 -38.54 -3.50
C PRO A 201 15.77 -37.01 -3.59
N GLU A 202 15.66 -36.34 -2.44
CA GLU A 202 15.66 -34.88 -2.27
C GLU A 202 14.47 -34.13 -2.87
N ILE A 203 13.69 -34.76 -3.76
CA ILE A 203 12.44 -34.19 -4.26
C ILE A 203 11.36 -34.39 -3.20
N PRO A 204 10.65 -33.33 -2.78
CA PRO A 204 9.59 -33.44 -1.78
C PRO A 204 8.48 -34.37 -2.27
N SER A 205 7.89 -35.13 -1.33
CA SER A 205 6.79 -36.02 -1.66
C SER A 205 5.51 -35.24 -1.99
N ALA A 206 4.55 -35.87 -2.65
CA ALA A 206 3.25 -35.25 -2.90
C ALA A 206 2.55 -34.82 -1.59
N LYS A 207 2.74 -35.57 -0.50
CA LYS A 207 2.20 -35.22 0.82
C LYS A 207 2.86 -33.97 1.41
N ASP A 208 4.16 -33.80 1.19
CA ASP A 208 4.86 -32.61 1.67
C ASP A 208 4.44 -31.38 0.87
N ILE A 209 4.28 -31.51 -0.45
CA ILE A 209 3.78 -30.44 -1.33
C ILE A 209 2.35 -30.04 -0.97
N ASP A 210 1.46 -31.00 -0.72
CA ASP A 210 0.07 -30.73 -0.32
C ASP A 210 0.01 -30.00 1.04
N ARG A 211 0.95 -30.28 1.95
CA ARG A 211 1.00 -29.68 3.29
C ARG A 211 1.62 -28.29 3.28
N ASP A 212 2.80 -28.15 2.68
CA ASP A 212 3.66 -26.98 2.84
C ASP A 212 3.67 -26.06 1.60
N GLY A 213 3.12 -26.54 0.48
CA GLY A 213 3.22 -25.89 -0.82
C GLY A 213 4.52 -26.24 -1.54
N LEU A 214 4.75 -25.59 -2.68
CA LEU A 214 5.91 -25.81 -3.53
C LEU A 214 6.69 -24.50 -3.73
N ASP A 215 7.96 -24.48 -3.32
CA ASP A 215 8.86 -23.39 -3.69
C ASP A 215 9.33 -23.58 -5.14
N LEU A 216 8.87 -22.70 -6.03
CA LEU A 216 9.17 -22.77 -7.46
C LEU A 216 10.66 -22.59 -7.78
N GLY A 217 11.37 -21.77 -6.98
CA GLY A 217 12.80 -21.52 -7.18
C GLY A 217 13.63 -22.72 -6.77
N GLU A 218 13.39 -23.25 -5.57
CA GLU A 218 14.07 -24.43 -5.06
C GLU A 218 13.77 -25.68 -5.89
N MET A 219 12.51 -25.91 -6.25
CA MET A 219 12.14 -27.05 -7.10
C MET A 219 12.81 -27.00 -8.47
N ASN A 220 12.91 -25.82 -9.11
CA ASN A 220 13.61 -25.70 -10.38
C ASN A 220 15.12 -26.02 -10.25
N LEU A 221 15.75 -25.65 -9.14
CA LEU A 221 17.15 -25.99 -8.87
C LEU A 221 17.32 -27.49 -8.59
N LEU A 222 16.42 -28.10 -7.82
CA LEU A 222 16.42 -29.55 -7.60
C LEU A 222 16.19 -30.32 -8.90
N LEU A 223 15.28 -29.87 -9.76
CA LEU A 223 15.06 -30.47 -11.08
C LEU A 223 16.31 -30.36 -11.95
N LEU A 224 16.99 -29.21 -11.96
CA LEU A 224 18.25 -29.03 -12.67
C LEU A 224 19.32 -30.01 -12.15
N LYS A 225 19.48 -30.12 -10.83
CA LYS A 225 20.38 -31.10 -10.20
C LYS A 225 20.08 -32.52 -10.69
N LYS A 226 18.80 -32.93 -10.71
CA LYS A 226 18.41 -34.28 -11.19
C LYS A 226 18.70 -34.47 -12.68
N VAL A 227 18.55 -33.43 -13.51
CA VAL A 227 18.92 -33.49 -14.94
C VAL A 227 20.43 -33.67 -15.11
N GLU A 228 21.25 -33.01 -14.29
CA GLU A 228 22.71 -33.16 -14.32
C GLU A 228 23.15 -34.55 -13.85
N GLU A 229 22.56 -35.07 -12.77
CA GLU A 229 22.79 -36.45 -12.32
C GLU A 229 22.38 -37.48 -13.39
N LEU A 230 21.22 -37.30 -14.03
CA LEU A 230 20.78 -38.12 -15.15
C LEU A 230 21.77 -38.08 -16.32
N THR A 231 22.36 -36.91 -16.58
CA THR A 231 23.38 -36.75 -17.62
C THR A 231 24.64 -37.56 -17.28
N LEU A 232 25.07 -37.59 -16.01
CA LEU A 232 26.20 -38.42 -15.58
C LEU A 232 25.93 -39.92 -15.76
N TYR A 233 24.75 -40.40 -15.35
CA TYR A 233 24.36 -41.81 -15.56
C TYR A 233 24.33 -42.17 -17.05
N LEU A 234 23.82 -41.30 -17.92
CA LEU A 234 23.80 -41.53 -19.37
C LEU A 234 25.22 -41.59 -19.97
N ILE A 235 26.13 -40.73 -19.51
CA ILE A 235 27.54 -40.77 -19.92
C ILE A 235 28.18 -42.10 -19.51
N GLU A 236 27.92 -42.57 -18.28
CA GLU A 236 28.41 -43.85 -17.78
C GLU A 236 27.87 -45.03 -18.59
N GLN A 237 26.54 -45.09 -18.78
CA GLN A 237 25.90 -46.13 -19.60
C GLN A 237 26.44 -46.14 -21.04
N GLN A 238 26.67 -44.96 -21.64
CA GLN A 238 27.22 -44.89 -22.99
C GLN A 238 28.66 -45.40 -23.07
N LYS A 239 29.47 -45.20 -22.01
CA LYS A 239 30.82 -45.79 -21.91
C LYS A 239 30.74 -47.32 -21.83
N GLU A 240 29.83 -47.85 -21.01
CA GLU A 240 29.62 -49.29 -20.87
C GLU A 240 29.17 -49.93 -22.20
N ILE A 241 28.15 -49.35 -22.86
CA ILE A 241 27.68 -49.81 -24.19
C ILE A 241 28.83 -49.84 -25.20
N ASN A 242 29.71 -48.83 -25.18
CA ASN A 242 30.85 -48.78 -26.07
C ASN A 242 31.89 -49.85 -25.75
N SER A 243 32.07 -50.21 -24.47
CA SER A 243 32.92 -51.34 -24.06
C SER A 243 32.37 -52.65 -24.58
N LEU A 244 31.08 -52.92 -24.31
CA LEU A 244 30.38 -54.13 -24.76
C LEU A 244 30.42 -54.28 -26.28
N LYS A 245 30.22 -53.18 -27.04
CA LYS A 245 30.33 -53.18 -28.51
C LYS A 245 31.72 -53.52 -29.03
N ARG A 246 32.79 -53.19 -28.28
CA ARG A 246 34.16 -53.56 -28.66
C ARG A 246 34.44 -55.02 -28.37
N GLU A 247 33.91 -55.55 -27.27
CA GLU A 247 34.04 -56.97 -26.90
C GLU A 247 33.33 -57.87 -27.90
N VAL A 248 32.11 -57.53 -28.32
CA VAL A 248 31.34 -58.30 -29.33
C VAL A 248 31.99 -58.27 -30.72
N LYS A 249 32.84 -57.28 -31.02
CA LYS A 249 33.55 -57.16 -32.30
C LYS A 249 34.87 -57.93 -32.36
N LYS A 250 35.32 -58.51 -31.25
CA LYS A 250 36.50 -59.38 -31.18
C LYS A 250 36.08 -60.83 -31.34
#